data_AF-E0TBT4-F1
#
_entry.id   AF-E0TBT4-F1
#
_cell.length_a   1.000
_cell.length_b   1.000
_cell.length_c   1.000
_cell.angle_alpha   90.00
_cell.angle_beta   90.00
_cell.angle_gamma   90.00
#
_symmetry.space_group_name_H-M   'P 1'
#
loop_
_entity.id
_entity.type
_entity.pdbx_description
1 polymer ?
#
loop_
_entity_poly.entity_id
_entity_poly.type
_entity_poly.pdbx_seq_one_letter_code
_entity_poly.pdbx_strand_id
1 'polypeptide(L)'
;MNRPLVKLIGLYELAIFAVTSGRQPLRPLVSTPRPQLTIDVVLDLVCPWCFIGFRGLDWAAMALSFEFDLGVRFRPYQLDPTTPVAGRDRESVWQEKFPDSEIRARVVSALHEAMADVGLSFALDRPDRLPNTLDAHRVVRWAGLEGGGREMVAALFEAYWTEGADISRHDVLAAAAETAGLGGADIEARLASDEDRADIAQEMSELRAGGVTGVPTFIVNEKAGFPGALPKAELLAALRQLAEETTGGEG
;
A
#
# COMPACT_ATOMS: atom_id res chain seq x y z
N MET A 1 46.00 -55.73 -3.02
CA MET A 1 46.54 -54.38 -3.22
C MET A 1 45.61 -53.40 -2.50
N ASN A 2 46.14 -52.76 -1.45
CA ASN A 2 45.42 -51.97 -0.43
C ASN A 2 44.69 -50.74 -0.97
N ARG A 3 43.43 -50.53 -0.55
CA ARG A 3 42.89 -49.20 -0.18
C ARG A 3 41.86 -49.35 0.97
N PRO A 4 41.85 -48.46 1.98
CA PRO A 4 41.18 -48.69 3.25
C PRO A 4 39.77 -48.09 3.33
N LEU A 5 38.95 -48.67 4.22
CA LEU A 5 37.67 -48.15 4.71
C LEU A 5 37.83 -46.71 5.25
N VAL A 6 37.07 -45.77 4.68
CA VAL A 6 36.83 -44.48 5.32
C VAL A 6 35.76 -44.69 6.37
N LYS A 7 36.18 -44.65 7.64
CA LYS A 7 35.32 -44.69 8.83
C LYS A 7 34.42 -43.45 8.86
N LEU A 8 33.14 -43.71 9.07
CA LEU A 8 32.13 -42.77 9.52
C LEU A 8 32.56 -42.18 10.88
N ILE A 9 33.13 -40.98 10.86
CA ILE A 9 33.42 -40.12 12.03
C ILE A 9 32.57 -38.87 11.77
N GLY A 10 31.71 -38.34 12.63
CA GLY A 10 31.32 -38.66 13.98
C GLY A 10 30.35 -37.55 14.40
N LEU A 11 29.04 -37.76 14.25
CA LEU A 11 28.02 -36.85 14.79
C LEU A 11 27.93 -36.95 16.33
N TYR A 12 28.56 -37.97 16.92
CA TYR A 12 28.58 -38.18 18.36
C TYR A 12 29.68 -37.41 19.11
N GLU A 13 30.75 -36.93 18.43
CA GLU A 13 31.82 -36.20 19.14
C GLU A 13 31.50 -34.71 19.37
N LEU A 14 30.68 -34.08 18.51
CA LEU A 14 30.25 -32.69 18.76
C LEU A 14 29.31 -32.57 19.97
N ALA A 15 28.62 -33.65 20.35
CA ALA A 15 27.73 -33.66 21.50
C ALA A 15 28.47 -33.79 22.84
N ILE A 16 29.72 -34.28 22.86
CA ILE A 16 30.45 -34.54 24.10
C ILE A 16 31.23 -33.31 24.56
N PHE A 17 31.66 -32.41 23.64
CA PHE A 17 32.42 -31.22 24.03
C PHE A 17 31.59 -30.15 24.77
N ALA A 18 30.26 -30.18 24.66
CA ALA A 18 29.38 -29.26 25.36
C ALA A 18 29.15 -29.63 26.84
N VAL A 19 29.36 -30.89 27.23
CA VAL A 19 29.04 -31.38 28.58
C VAL A 19 30.14 -31.04 29.61
N THR A 20 31.37 -30.74 29.17
CA THR A 20 32.49 -30.38 30.07
C THR A 20 32.69 -28.87 30.27
N SER A 21 31.86 -28.01 29.67
CA SER A 21 32.03 -26.54 29.70
C SER A 21 31.06 -25.79 30.62
N GLY A 22 30.04 -26.45 31.21
CA GLY A 22 29.03 -25.76 32.02
C GLY A 22 28.22 -24.69 31.26
N ARG A 23 28.30 -24.64 29.92
CA ARG A 23 27.51 -23.73 29.10
C ARG A 23 26.16 -24.38 28.83
N GLN A 24 25.10 -23.80 29.36
CA GLN A 24 23.75 -24.17 29.00
C GLN A 24 23.57 -24.10 27.47
N PRO A 25 22.85 -25.04 26.86
CA PRO A 25 22.49 -24.93 25.45
C PRO A 25 21.74 -23.60 25.25
N LEU A 26 22.10 -22.86 24.20
CA LEU A 26 21.42 -21.63 23.85
C LEU A 26 19.94 -21.93 23.68
N ARG A 27 19.13 -21.42 24.62
CA ARG A 27 17.68 -21.50 24.55
C ARG A 27 17.26 -20.77 23.27
N PRO A 28 16.45 -21.37 22.38
CA PRO A 28 15.96 -20.66 21.21
C PRO A 28 15.26 -19.39 21.70
N LEU A 29 15.65 -18.25 21.13
CA LEU A 29 15.01 -16.97 21.39
C LEU A 29 13.59 -17.07 20.84
N VAL A 30 12.64 -17.46 21.68
CA VAL A 30 11.22 -17.32 21.38
C VAL A 30 10.95 -15.83 21.47
N SER A 31 10.88 -15.15 20.31
CA SER A 31 10.40 -13.76 20.27
C SER A 31 8.98 -13.76 20.83
N THR A 32 8.72 -12.93 21.84
CA THR A 32 7.36 -12.66 22.29
C THR A 32 6.52 -12.21 21.09
N PRO A 33 5.28 -12.71 20.92
CA PRO A 33 4.40 -12.25 19.85
C PRO A 33 4.20 -10.74 19.97
N ARG A 34 4.36 -10.02 18.85
CA ARG A 34 4.06 -8.58 18.79
C ARG A 34 2.55 -8.38 18.72
N PRO A 35 2.00 -7.29 19.29
CA PRO A 35 0.58 -6.98 19.13
C PRO A 35 0.21 -6.79 17.66
N GLN A 36 -0.98 -7.23 17.27
CA GLN A 36 -1.49 -7.01 15.92
C GLN A 36 -1.79 -5.52 15.71
N LEU A 37 -1.45 -5.00 14.53
CA LEU A 37 -1.81 -3.66 14.10
C LEU A 37 -2.32 -3.73 12.66
N THR A 38 -3.56 -3.31 12.44
CA THR A 38 -4.11 -3.17 11.08
C THR A 38 -4.20 -1.69 10.70
N ILE A 39 -3.67 -1.34 9.54
CA ILE A 39 -3.81 0.00 8.95
C ILE A 39 -4.57 -0.13 7.63
N ASP A 40 -5.77 0.43 7.58
CA ASP A 40 -6.48 0.69 6.33
C ASP A 40 -6.01 2.01 5.74
N VAL A 41 -5.72 2.01 4.45
CA VAL A 41 -5.40 3.21 3.67
C VAL A 41 -6.50 3.41 2.66
N VAL A 42 -7.36 4.39 2.91
CA VAL A 42 -8.39 4.82 1.96
C VAL A 42 -7.73 5.76 0.96
N LEU A 43 -7.71 5.38 -0.32
CA LEU A 43 -7.00 6.11 -1.36
C LEU A 43 -7.71 6.09 -2.71
N ASP A 44 -7.31 7.01 -3.58
CA ASP A 44 -7.61 6.98 -5.03
C ASP A 44 -6.29 7.02 -5.80
N LEU A 45 -6.20 6.21 -6.86
CA LEU A 45 -4.96 6.05 -7.64
C LEU A 45 -4.64 7.28 -8.50
N VAL A 46 -5.66 8.08 -8.81
CA VAL A 46 -5.51 9.37 -9.53
C VAL A 46 -5.26 10.56 -8.60
N CYS A 47 -5.09 10.34 -7.30
CA CYS A 47 -4.76 11.38 -6.33
C CYS A 47 -3.24 11.45 -6.08
N PRO A 48 -2.54 12.57 -6.37
CA PRO A 48 -1.09 12.65 -6.18
C PRO A 48 -0.69 12.58 -4.69
N TRP A 49 -1.53 13.14 -3.80
CA TRP A 49 -1.33 13.03 -2.36
C TRP A 49 -1.45 11.58 -1.87
N CYS A 50 -2.24 10.73 -2.53
CA CYS A 50 -2.32 9.32 -2.17
C CYS A 50 -1.02 8.58 -2.49
N PHE A 51 -0.35 8.93 -3.60
CA PHE A 51 0.94 8.33 -3.92
C PHE A 51 2.02 8.75 -2.91
N ILE A 52 2.02 10.03 -2.52
CA ILE A 52 2.90 10.55 -1.45
C ILE A 52 2.64 9.83 -0.12
N GLY A 53 1.37 9.75 0.30
CA GLY A 53 0.97 9.07 1.53
C GLY A 53 1.30 7.57 1.52
N PHE A 54 1.14 6.91 0.37
CA PHE A 54 1.54 5.51 0.18
C PHE A 54 3.05 5.31 0.40
N ARG A 55 3.90 6.16 -0.18
CA ARG A 55 5.35 6.09 0.04
C ARG A 55 5.76 6.46 1.46
N GLY A 56 5.07 7.42 2.07
CA GLY A 56 5.22 7.74 3.48
C GLY A 56 4.92 6.53 4.37
N LEU A 57 3.82 5.82 4.08
CA LEU A 57 3.43 4.60 4.80
C LEU A 57 4.44 3.48 4.60
N ASP A 58 4.93 3.24 3.39
CA ASP A 58 5.97 2.24 3.12
C ASP A 58 7.18 2.42 4.04
N TRP A 59 7.60 3.67 4.25
CA TRP A 59 8.67 3.98 5.19
C TRP A 59 8.27 3.79 6.65
N ALA A 60 7.09 4.28 7.05
CA ALA A 60 6.62 4.15 8.43
C ALA A 60 6.40 2.68 8.83
N ALA A 61 5.91 1.86 7.90
CA ALA A 61 5.68 0.44 8.07
C ALA A 61 6.96 -0.33 8.43
N MET A 62 8.12 0.09 7.90
CA MET A 62 9.41 -0.50 8.30
C MET A 62 9.65 -0.35 9.81
N ALA A 63 9.43 0.85 10.37
CA ALA A 63 9.60 1.08 11.80
C ALA A 63 8.55 0.33 12.62
N LEU A 64 7.28 0.43 12.24
CA LEU A 64 6.16 -0.22 12.94
C LEU A 64 6.28 -1.75 12.94
N SER A 65 6.86 -2.36 11.92
CA SER A 65 7.04 -3.82 11.85
C SER A 65 7.95 -4.41 12.93
N PHE A 66 8.81 -3.59 13.56
CA PHE A 66 9.60 -4.01 14.72
C PHE A 66 8.79 -4.03 16.02
N GLU A 67 7.68 -3.28 16.06
CA GLU A 67 6.85 -3.06 17.24
C GLU A 67 5.55 -3.88 17.19
N PHE A 68 5.01 -4.08 15.99
CA PHE A 68 3.72 -4.71 15.75
C PHE A 68 3.81 -5.87 14.74
N ASP A 69 2.83 -6.78 14.77
CA ASP A 69 2.51 -7.61 13.61
C ASP A 69 1.58 -6.81 12.68
N LEU A 70 2.18 -6.20 11.66
CA LEU A 70 1.55 -5.16 10.86
C LEU A 70 0.82 -5.74 9.65
N GLY A 71 -0.50 -5.53 9.58
CA GLY A 71 -1.32 -5.71 8.39
C GLY A 71 -1.67 -4.37 7.75
N VAL A 72 -1.50 -4.24 6.44
CA VAL A 72 -1.93 -3.06 5.69
C VAL A 72 -2.99 -3.48 4.67
N ARG A 73 -4.10 -2.73 4.62
CA ARG A 73 -5.19 -2.94 3.66
C ARG A 73 -5.43 -1.66 2.87
N PHE A 74 -5.72 -1.79 1.59
CA PHE A 74 -6.03 -0.66 0.73
C PHE A 74 -7.52 -0.62 0.45
N ARG A 75 -8.15 0.52 0.74
CA ARG A 75 -9.60 0.70 0.71
C ARG A 75 -9.97 1.67 -0.40
N PRO A 76 -11.02 1.38 -1.17
CA PRO A 76 -11.31 2.13 -2.39
C PRO A 76 -11.93 3.50 -2.09
N TYR A 77 -11.59 4.49 -2.92
CA TYR A 77 -12.23 5.79 -2.91
C TYR A 77 -12.07 6.44 -4.29
N GLN A 78 -13.13 7.04 -4.84
CA GLN A 78 -13.02 7.88 -6.04
C GLN A 78 -13.11 9.35 -5.66
N LEU A 79 -12.12 10.16 -6.04
CA LEU A 79 -12.20 11.62 -5.89
C LEU A 79 -13.44 12.18 -6.58
N ASP A 80 -13.77 11.64 -7.76
CA ASP A 80 -14.97 11.96 -8.52
C ASP A 80 -15.66 10.67 -9.04
N PRO A 81 -16.65 10.14 -8.29
CA PRO A 81 -17.43 8.97 -8.71
C PRO A 81 -18.26 9.20 -9.99
N THR A 82 -18.42 10.45 -10.44
CA THR A 82 -19.17 10.80 -11.65
C THR A 82 -18.31 10.77 -12.92
N THR A 83 -17.00 10.53 -12.77
CA THR A 83 -16.07 10.40 -13.90
C THR A 83 -16.59 9.32 -14.87
N PRO A 84 -16.85 9.65 -16.14
CA PRO A 84 -17.32 8.67 -17.12
C PRO A 84 -16.35 7.51 -17.30
N VAL A 85 -16.83 6.35 -17.75
CA VAL A 85 -15.98 5.16 -18.03
C VAL A 85 -14.85 5.49 -19.01
N ALA A 86 -15.12 6.32 -20.02
CA ALA A 86 -14.10 6.77 -20.97
C ALA A 86 -13.07 7.75 -20.38
N GLY A 87 -13.17 8.09 -19.10
CA GLY A 87 -12.36 9.11 -18.44
C GLY A 87 -12.64 10.52 -18.94
N ARG A 88 -11.84 11.47 -18.44
CA ARG A 88 -11.86 12.88 -18.84
C ARG A 88 -10.46 13.31 -19.30
N ASP A 89 -10.41 14.39 -20.05
CA ASP A 89 -9.15 15.12 -20.28
C ASP A 89 -8.66 15.69 -18.94
N ARG A 90 -7.43 15.39 -18.55
CA ARG A 90 -6.92 15.74 -17.23
C ARG A 90 -6.70 17.23 -17.07
N GLU A 91 -6.18 17.89 -18.09
CA GLU A 91 -5.88 19.32 -18.04
C GLU A 91 -7.16 20.14 -17.88
N SER A 92 -8.24 19.78 -18.60
CA SER A 92 -9.58 20.37 -18.41
C SER A 92 -10.05 20.24 -16.96
N VAL A 93 -9.96 19.04 -16.37
CA VAL A 93 -10.38 18.82 -14.98
C VAL A 93 -9.52 19.64 -14.01
N TRP A 94 -8.21 19.72 -14.26
CA TRP A 94 -7.29 20.48 -13.43
C TRP A 94 -7.60 21.98 -13.46
N GLN A 95 -7.90 22.53 -14.63
CA GLN A 95 -8.30 23.93 -14.81
C GLN A 95 -9.66 24.24 -14.17
N GLU A 96 -10.64 23.34 -14.30
CA GLU A 96 -11.95 23.47 -13.65
C GLU A 96 -11.83 23.46 -12.12
N LYS A 97 -10.99 22.56 -11.58
CA LYS A 97 -10.79 22.41 -10.13
C LYS A 97 -10.02 23.58 -9.52
N PHE A 98 -9.07 24.12 -10.26
CA PHE A 98 -8.22 25.23 -9.81
C PHE A 98 -8.15 26.31 -10.89
N PRO A 99 -9.18 27.18 -11.02
CA PRO A 99 -9.22 28.19 -12.08
C PRO A 99 -8.15 29.29 -11.90
N ASP A 100 -7.79 29.58 -10.64
CA ASP A 100 -6.78 30.57 -10.28
C ASP A 100 -5.36 30.01 -10.45
N SER A 101 -4.55 30.68 -11.28
CA SER A 101 -3.17 30.25 -11.58
C SER A 101 -2.22 30.36 -10.38
N GLU A 102 -2.40 31.32 -9.48
CA GLU A 102 -1.57 31.44 -8.28
C GLU A 102 -1.89 30.31 -7.30
N ILE A 103 -3.16 29.97 -7.13
CA ILE A 103 -3.57 28.82 -6.32
C ILE A 103 -2.98 27.52 -6.90
N ARG A 104 -3.08 27.33 -8.23
CA ARG A 104 -2.45 26.18 -8.91
C ARG A 104 -0.95 26.10 -8.61
N ALA A 105 -0.22 27.20 -8.76
CA ALA A 105 1.22 27.23 -8.52
C ALA A 105 1.58 26.84 -7.07
N ARG A 106 0.80 27.32 -6.09
CA ARG A 106 0.99 26.94 -4.66
C ARG A 106 0.73 25.46 -4.41
N VAL A 107 -0.33 24.90 -5.01
CA VAL A 107 -0.64 23.46 -4.89
C VAL A 107 0.48 22.61 -5.49
N VAL A 108 0.98 22.99 -6.67
CA VAL A 108 2.11 22.30 -7.32
C VAL A 108 3.38 22.39 -6.47
N SER A 109 3.70 23.56 -5.90
CA SER A 109 4.85 23.73 -5.00
C SER A 109 4.74 22.81 -3.78
N ALA A 110 3.58 22.79 -3.12
CA ALA A 110 3.35 21.94 -1.95
C ALA A 110 3.47 20.44 -2.28
N LEU A 111 2.99 20.03 -3.46
CA LEU A 111 3.15 18.66 -3.95
C LEU A 111 4.63 18.31 -4.17
N HIS A 112 5.42 19.20 -4.77
CA HIS A 112 6.85 18.99 -4.97
C HIS A 112 7.62 18.87 -3.64
N GLU A 113 7.32 19.72 -2.68
CA GLU A 113 7.90 19.66 -1.33
C GLU A 113 7.57 18.33 -0.63
N ALA A 114 6.30 17.92 -0.67
CA ALA A 114 5.86 16.67 -0.05
C ALA A 114 6.40 15.42 -0.77
N MET A 115 6.52 15.44 -2.10
CA MET A 115 7.17 14.36 -2.85
C MET A 115 8.63 14.20 -2.44
N ALA A 116 9.37 15.31 -2.29
CA ALA A 116 10.77 15.28 -1.91
C ALA A 116 10.99 14.63 -0.52
N ASP A 117 10.10 14.92 0.44
CA ASP A 117 10.15 14.33 1.80
C ASP A 117 10.07 12.80 1.81
N VAL A 118 9.29 12.23 0.87
CA VAL A 118 9.14 10.76 0.72
C VAL A 118 10.04 10.15 -0.36
N GLY A 119 10.92 10.94 -0.98
CA GLY A 119 11.83 10.47 -2.03
C GLY A 119 11.14 10.15 -3.36
N LEU A 120 9.98 10.75 -3.62
CA LEU A 120 9.28 10.66 -4.90
C LEU A 120 9.70 11.77 -5.84
N SER A 121 9.63 11.48 -7.14
CA SER A 121 9.73 12.47 -8.20
C SER A 121 8.97 11.97 -9.42
N PHE A 122 7.84 12.62 -9.75
CA PHE A 122 7.11 12.39 -10.99
C PHE A 122 6.59 13.73 -11.53
N ALA A 123 6.38 13.79 -12.85
CA ALA A 123 5.84 14.98 -13.48
C ALA A 123 4.30 14.99 -13.34
N LEU A 124 3.76 16.01 -12.68
CA LEU A 124 2.32 16.11 -12.39
C LEU A 124 1.42 16.19 -13.63
N ASP A 125 1.99 16.57 -14.76
CA ASP A 125 1.37 16.68 -16.09
C ASP A 125 1.66 15.45 -16.98
N ARG A 126 2.36 14.43 -16.45
CA ARG A 126 2.68 13.21 -17.20
C ARG A 126 1.44 12.47 -17.69
N PRO A 127 0.40 12.25 -16.87
CA PRO A 127 -0.81 11.59 -17.34
C PRO A 127 -1.66 12.62 -18.09
N ASP A 128 -2.13 12.30 -19.28
CA ASP A 128 -3.00 13.19 -20.08
C ASP A 128 -4.49 12.95 -19.80
N ARG A 129 -4.82 11.79 -19.23
CA ARG A 129 -6.20 11.39 -18.90
C ARG A 129 -6.43 11.34 -17.39
N LEU A 130 -7.67 11.65 -17.00
CA LEU A 130 -8.23 11.34 -15.69
C LEU A 130 -9.21 10.16 -15.84
N PRO A 131 -8.79 8.92 -15.58
CA PRO A 131 -9.63 7.74 -15.75
C PRO A 131 -10.68 7.58 -14.66
N ASN A 132 -11.74 6.82 -14.95
CA ASN A 132 -12.54 6.22 -13.90
C ASN A 132 -11.73 5.10 -13.24
N THR A 133 -11.56 5.15 -11.92
CA THR A 133 -10.70 4.22 -11.18
C THR A 133 -11.42 2.99 -10.60
N LEU A 134 -12.69 2.75 -10.95
CA LEU A 134 -13.46 1.63 -10.40
C LEU A 134 -12.79 0.28 -10.68
N ASP A 135 -12.41 0.02 -11.93
CA ASP A 135 -11.74 -1.24 -12.29
C ASP A 135 -10.36 -1.34 -11.66
N ALA A 136 -9.61 -0.24 -11.55
CA ALA A 136 -8.33 -0.23 -10.84
C ALA A 136 -8.50 -0.61 -9.35
N HIS A 137 -9.56 -0.14 -8.70
CA HIS A 137 -9.89 -0.53 -7.32
C HIS A 137 -10.30 -2.00 -7.19
N ARG A 138 -11.01 -2.55 -8.17
CA ARG A 138 -11.33 -4.00 -8.20
C ARG A 138 -10.05 -4.83 -8.21
N VAL A 139 -9.09 -4.49 -9.07
CA VAL A 139 -7.82 -5.21 -9.14
C VAL A 139 -7.02 -5.09 -7.85
N VAL A 140 -7.03 -3.91 -7.20
CA VAL A 140 -6.41 -3.76 -5.86
C VAL A 140 -7.09 -4.64 -4.81
N ARG A 141 -8.42 -4.76 -4.81
CA ARG A 141 -9.15 -5.67 -3.90
C ARG A 141 -8.73 -7.13 -4.14
N TRP A 142 -8.71 -7.57 -5.40
CA TRP A 142 -8.33 -8.94 -5.75
C TRP A 142 -6.90 -9.26 -5.34
N ALA A 143 -5.96 -8.36 -5.67
CA ALA A 143 -4.57 -8.46 -5.24
C ALA A 143 -4.45 -8.55 -3.71
N GLY A 144 -5.23 -7.75 -2.98
CA GLY A 144 -5.27 -7.77 -1.51
C GLY A 144 -5.69 -9.11 -0.93
N LEU A 145 -6.65 -9.80 -1.54
CA LEU A 145 -7.09 -11.14 -1.10
C LEU A 145 -6.01 -12.21 -1.27
N GLU A 146 -5.07 -12.00 -2.19
CA GLU A 146 -3.93 -12.89 -2.45
C GLU A 146 -2.63 -12.41 -1.76
N GLY A 147 -2.70 -11.32 -0.98
CA GLY A 147 -1.56 -10.76 -0.26
C GLY A 147 -0.67 -9.81 -1.07
N GLY A 148 -1.00 -9.52 -2.34
CA GLY A 148 -0.25 -8.63 -3.24
C GLY A 148 -0.82 -7.21 -3.36
N GLY A 149 -1.71 -6.79 -2.45
CA GLY A 149 -2.41 -5.50 -2.54
C GLY A 149 -1.46 -4.29 -2.55
N ARG A 150 -0.35 -4.36 -1.80
CA ARG A 150 0.66 -3.29 -1.76
C ARG A 150 1.39 -3.18 -3.09
N GLU A 151 1.84 -4.31 -3.63
CA GLU A 151 2.56 -4.40 -4.89
C GLU A 151 1.67 -3.92 -6.04
N MET A 152 0.38 -4.26 -6.01
CA MET A 152 -0.59 -3.78 -6.99
C MET A 152 -0.79 -2.26 -6.93
N VAL A 153 -0.97 -1.69 -5.73
CA VAL A 153 -1.09 -0.24 -5.55
C VAL A 153 0.18 0.48 -6.02
N ALA A 154 1.36 -0.06 -5.69
CA ALA A 154 2.63 0.49 -6.16
C ALA A 154 2.71 0.47 -7.70
N ALA A 155 2.40 -0.67 -8.33
CA ALA A 155 2.44 -0.82 -9.79
C ALA A 155 1.47 0.15 -10.49
N LEU A 156 0.26 0.34 -9.96
CA LEU A 156 -0.72 1.27 -10.53
C LEU A 156 -0.34 2.73 -10.35
N PHE A 157 0.27 3.09 -9.22
CA PHE A 157 0.79 4.45 -9.04
C PHE A 157 1.93 4.73 -10.02
N GLU A 158 2.86 3.80 -10.23
CA GLU A 158 3.93 3.97 -11.23
C GLU A 158 3.36 4.06 -12.65
N ALA A 159 2.46 3.14 -13.02
CA ALA A 159 1.82 3.14 -14.33
C ALA A 159 1.11 4.47 -14.60
N TYR A 160 0.31 4.98 -13.65
CA TYR A 160 -0.39 6.24 -13.86
C TYR A 160 0.56 7.43 -13.78
N TRP A 161 1.26 7.64 -12.66
CA TRP A 161 1.97 8.89 -12.37
C TRP A 161 3.34 9.01 -13.04
N THR A 162 4.06 7.90 -13.19
CA THR A 162 5.42 7.90 -13.73
C THR A 162 5.39 7.64 -15.23
N GLU A 163 4.59 6.67 -15.67
CA GLU A 163 4.55 6.27 -17.08
C GLU A 163 3.54 7.08 -17.89
N GLY A 164 2.47 7.57 -17.25
CA GLY A 164 1.36 8.28 -17.91
C GLY A 164 0.32 7.34 -18.51
N ALA A 165 0.26 6.08 -18.07
CA ALA A 165 -0.65 5.07 -18.58
C ALA A 165 -2.09 5.30 -18.09
N ASP A 166 -3.06 4.96 -18.94
CA ASP A 166 -4.47 5.02 -18.61
C ASP A 166 -4.90 3.77 -17.84
N ILE A 167 -5.00 3.89 -16.51
CA ILE A 167 -5.40 2.82 -15.59
C ILE A 167 -6.91 2.48 -15.62
N SER A 168 -7.68 2.99 -16.59
CA SER A 168 -9.01 2.44 -16.92
C SER A 168 -8.95 1.28 -17.90
N ARG A 169 -7.81 1.10 -18.60
CA ARG A 169 -7.67 0.06 -19.62
C ARG A 169 -7.31 -1.29 -19.00
N HIS A 170 -8.02 -2.34 -19.41
CA HIS A 170 -7.81 -3.69 -18.87
C HIS A 170 -6.42 -4.25 -19.17
N ASP A 171 -5.83 -3.94 -20.32
CA ASP A 171 -4.46 -4.37 -20.66
C ASP A 171 -3.40 -3.71 -19.76
N VAL A 172 -3.58 -2.44 -19.41
CA VAL A 172 -2.71 -1.72 -18.45
C VAL A 172 -2.85 -2.33 -17.05
N LEU A 173 -4.08 -2.61 -16.62
CA LEU A 173 -4.35 -3.24 -15.32
C LEU A 173 -3.75 -4.65 -15.22
N ALA A 174 -3.85 -5.45 -16.28
CA ALA A 174 -3.26 -6.78 -16.35
C ALA A 174 -1.72 -6.72 -16.29
N ALA A 175 -1.09 -5.79 -17.04
CA ALA A 175 0.37 -5.60 -17.00
C ALA A 175 0.87 -5.12 -15.61
N ALA A 176 0.10 -4.25 -14.93
CA ALA A 176 0.40 -3.85 -13.56
C ALA A 176 0.30 -5.03 -12.59
N ALA A 177 -0.67 -5.93 -12.79
CA ALA A 177 -0.79 -7.15 -12.00
C ALA A 177 0.39 -8.10 -12.19
N GLU A 178 0.88 -8.28 -13.44
CA GLU A 178 2.10 -9.05 -13.69
C GLU A 178 3.32 -8.44 -12.97
N THR A 179 3.45 -7.11 -13.00
CA THR A 179 4.50 -6.38 -12.28
C THR A 179 4.41 -6.58 -10.77
N ALA A 180 3.18 -6.72 -10.24
CA ALA A 180 2.91 -7.03 -8.84
C ALA A 180 3.11 -8.51 -8.48
N GLY A 181 3.48 -9.37 -9.44
CA GLY A 181 3.67 -10.81 -9.23
C GLY A 181 2.37 -11.62 -9.24
N LEU A 182 1.29 -11.05 -9.78
CA LEU A 182 -0.04 -11.67 -9.90
C LEU A 182 -0.29 -12.15 -11.35
N GLY A 183 -1.30 -13.00 -11.54
CA GLY A 183 -1.66 -13.52 -12.86
C GLY A 183 -2.41 -12.50 -13.72
N GLY A 184 -1.71 -11.80 -14.62
CA GLY A 184 -2.33 -10.79 -15.50
C GLY A 184 -3.51 -11.32 -16.33
N ALA A 185 -3.39 -12.55 -16.86
CA ALA A 185 -4.47 -13.20 -17.61
C ALA A 185 -5.73 -13.47 -16.76
N ASP A 186 -5.55 -13.83 -15.48
CA ASP A 186 -6.66 -14.03 -14.56
C ASP A 186 -7.35 -12.70 -14.24
N ILE A 187 -6.57 -11.63 -14.06
CA ILE A 187 -7.11 -10.27 -13.89
C ILE A 187 -7.93 -9.84 -15.11
N GLU A 188 -7.40 -10.01 -16.32
CA GLU A 188 -8.09 -9.66 -17.57
C GLU A 188 -9.41 -10.45 -17.70
N ALA A 189 -9.39 -11.75 -17.42
CA ALA A 189 -10.58 -12.59 -17.45
C ALA A 189 -11.66 -12.13 -16.46
N ARG A 190 -11.27 -11.69 -15.25
CA ARG A 190 -12.20 -11.19 -14.24
C ARG A 190 -12.75 -9.81 -14.59
N LEU A 191 -11.92 -8.94 -15.17
CA LEU A 191 -12.32 -7.60 -15.65
C LEU A 191 -13.37 -7.65 -16.77
N ALA A 192 -13.48 -8.76 -17.50
CA ALA A 192 -14.55 -8.99 -18.46
C ALA A 192 -15.95 -9.13 -17.83
N SER A 193 -16.04 -9.19 -16.49
CA SER A 193 -17.30 -9.25 -15.73
C SER A 193 -17.53 -8.01 -14.87
N ASP A 194 -18.75 -7.86 -14.37
CA ASP A 194 -19.16 -6.78 -13.46
C ASP A 194 -19.34 -7.26 -11.99
N GLU A 195 -18.90 -8.48 -11.65
CA GLU A 195 -19.32 -9.24 -10.45
C GLU A 195 -19.22 -8.50 -9.10
N ASP A 196 -18.21 -7.65 -8.93
CA ASP A 196 -17.85 -6.97 -7.68
C ASP A 196 -17.87 -5.44 -7.79
N ARG A 197 -18.34 -4.91 -8.93
CA ARG A 197 -18.47 -3.45 -9.14
C ARG A 197 -19.41 -2.81 -8.12
N ALA A 198 -20.55 -3.45 -7.87
CA ALA A 198 -21.53 -2.97 -6.90
C ALA A 198 -20.96 -2.97 -5.48
N ASP A 199 -20.21 -4.02 -5.11
CA ASP A 199 -19.61 -4.15 -3.78
C ASP A 199 -18.52 -3.12 -3.54
N ILE A 200 -17.69 -2.83 -4.54
CA ILE A 200 -16.68 -1.77 -4.45
C ILE A 200 -17.33 -0.40 -4.32
N ALA A 201 -18.36 -0.11 -5.12
CA ALA A 201 -19.09 1.16 -5.04
C ALA A 201 -19.80 1.33 -3.69
N GLN A 202 -20.39 0.25 -3.16
CA GLN A 202 -21.00 0.23 -1.84
C GLN A 202 -19.97 0.51 -0.74
N GLU A 203 -18.80 -0.13 -0.79
CA GLU A 203 -17.73 0.12 0.16
C GLU A 203 -17.26 1.59 0.15
N MET A 204 -17.10 2.19 -1.03
CA MET A 204 -16.77 3.62 -1.13
C MET A 204 -17.85 4.50 -0.47
N SER A 205 -19.13 4.14 -0.63
CA SER A 205 -20.25 4.84 -0.01
C SER A 205 -20.23 4.70 1.52
N GLU A 206 -19.92 3.52 2.03
CA GLU A 206 -19.79 3.24 3.47
C GLU A 206 -18.64 4.02 4.10
N LEU A 207 -17.47 4.07 3.44
CA LEU A 207 -16.32 4.85 3.90
C LEU A 207 -16.67 6.34 4.01
N ARG A 208 -17.40 6.89 3.02
CA ARG A 208 -17.90 8.28 3.08
C ARG A 208 -18.87 8.49 4.22
N ALA A 209 -19.84 7.59 4.39
CA ALA A 209 -20.81 7.65 5.48
C ALA A 209 -20.14 7.54 6.86
N GLY A 210 -19.03 6.80 6.93
CA GLY A 210 -18.14 6.69 8.09
C GLY A 210 -17.24 7.90 8.34
N GLY A 211 -17.38 8.98 7.56
CA GLY A 211 -16.68 10.25 7.79
C GLY A 211 -15.43 10.47 6.94
N VAL A 212 -15.09 9.55 6.02
CA VAL A 212 -13.97 9.76 5.08
C VAL A 212 -14.38 10.78 4.02
N THR A 213 -13.88 12.01 4.16
CA THR A 213 -14.19 13.14 3.25
C THR A 213 -13.05 13.48 2.29
N GLY A 214 -11.88 12.87 2.47
CA GLY A 214 -10.69 13.11 1.65
C GLY A 214 -9.72 11.93 1.71
N VAL A 215 -8.75 11.93 0.78
CA VAL A 215 -7.75 10.87 0.65
C VAL A 215 -6.34 11.45 0.44
N PRO A 216 -5.28 10.76 0.91
CA PRO A 216 -5.32 9.49 1.64
C PRO A 216 -5.91 9.68 3.05
N THR A 217 -6.58 8.65 3.57
CA THR A 217 -6.99 8.59 4.98
C THR A 217 -6.48 7.29 5.57
N PHE A 218 -5.83 7.35 6.72
CA PHE A 218 -5.32 6.19 7.43
C PHE A 218 -6.27 5.86 8.58
N ILE A 219 -6.74 4.61 8.65
CA ILE A 219 -7.60 4.12 9.72
C ILE A 219 -6.87 2.98 10.43
N VAL A 220 -6.65 3.13 11.72
CA VAL A 220 -5.91 2.20 12.57
C VAL A 220 -6.90 1.33 13.35
N ASN A 221 -6.72 0.01 13.22
CA ASN A 221 -7.52 -1.03 13.87
C ASN A 221 -9.03 -0.85 13.69
N GLU A 222 -9.46 -0.29 12.54
CA GLU A 222 -10.86 0.03 12.23
C GLU A 222 -11.57 0.96 13.24
N LYS A 223 -10.80 1.63 14.13
CA LYS A 223 -11.35 2.40 15.27
C LYS A 223 -11.14 3.90 15.15
N ALA A 224 -9.92 4.31 14.78
CA ALA A 224 -9.53 5.72 14.75
C ALA A 224 -8.75 6.01 13.46
N GLY A 225 -8.89 7.20 12.90
CA GLY A 225 -8.18 7.55 11.68
C GLY A 225 -7.97 9.05 11.52
N PHE A 226 -7.06 9.39 10.62
CA PHE A 226 -6.73 10.77 10.28
C PHE A 226 -6.58 10.93 8.76
N PRO A 227 -7.00 12.09 8.21
CA PRO A 227 -6.84 12.39 6.80
C PRO A 227 -5.46 13.00 6.49
N GLY A 228 -5.06 12.86 5.23
CA GLY A 228 -3.97 13.61 4.62
C GLY A 228 -2.63 12.87 4.55
N ALA A 229 -1.83 13.27 3.57
CA ALA A 229 -0.43 12.88 3.48
C ALA A 229 0.41 13.78 4.39
N LEU A 230 0.48 13.43 5.68
CA LEU A 230 1.35 14.11 6.64
C LEU A 230 2.82 13.99 6.21
N PRO A 231 3.69 14.94 6.62
CA PRO A 231 5.13 14.76 6.52
C PRO A 231 5.55 13.40 7.11
N LYS A 232 6.52 12.75 6.50
CA LYS A 232 6.92 11.37 6.75
C LYS A 232 7.15 11.04 8.24
N ALA A 233 7.80 11.94 8.98
CA ALA A 233 8.03 11.77 10.41
C ALA A 233 6.74 11.91 11.24
N GLU A 234 5.87 12.85 10.86
CA GLU A 234 4.57 13.07 11.51
C GLU A 234 3.61 11.91 11.23
N LEU A 235 3.63 11.36 10.01
CA LEU A 235 2.85 10.18 9.64
C LEU A 235 3.18 8.98 10.55
N LEU A 236 4.47 8.68 10.75
CA LEU A 236 4.89 7.62 11.66
C LEU A 236 4.46 7.90 13.10
N ALA A 237 4.63 9.14 13.57
CA ALA A 237 4.22 9.52 14.93
C ALA A 237 2.71 9.34 15.14
N ALA A 238 1.89 9.81 14.20
CA ALA A 238 0.44 9.68 14.25
C ALA A 238 -0.02 8.21 14.21
N LEU A 239 0.56 7.39 13.33
CA LEU A 239 0.26 5.96 13.25
C LEU A 239 0.64 5.23 14.56
N ARG A 240 1.82 5.52 15.13
CA ARG A 240 2.25 4.90 16.38
C ARG A 240 1.36 5.31 17.55
N GLN A 241 1.00 6.59 17.64
CA GLN A 241 0.08 7.09 18.67
C GLN A 241 -1.27 6.37 18.61
N LEU A 242 -1.89 6.31 17.43
CA LEU A 242 -3.17 5.60 17.28
C LEU A 242 -3.03 4.09 17.52
N ALA A 243 -1.89 3.49 17.17
CA ALA A 243 -1.63 2.09 17.49
C ALA A 243 -1.66 1.85 19.00
N GLU A 244 -0.98 2.68 19.79
CA GLU A 244 -0.95 2.60 21.26
C GLU A 244 -2.36 2.80 21.87
N GLU A 245 -3.11 3.80 21.41
CA GLU A 245 -4.46 4.08 21.89
C GLU A 245 -5.44 2.93 21.60
N THR A 246 -5.33 2.32 20.42
CA THR A 246 -6.28 1.29 19.96
C THR A 246 -5.92 -0.13 20.38
N THR A 247 -4.66 -0.38 20.76
CA THR A 247 -4.20 -1.65 21.33
C THR A 247 -4.21 -1.66 22.87
N GLY A 248 -4.06 -0.50 23.53
CA GLY A 248 -4.03 -0.38 24.99
C GLY A 248 -5.40 -0.30 25.68
N GLY A 249 -6.49 -0.18 24.93
CA GLY A 249 -7.85 0.00 25.46
C GLY A 249 -8.58 -1.27 25.96
N GLU A 250 -7.89 -2.41 26.09
CA GLU A 250 -8.47 -3.67 26.61
C GLU A 250 -8.12 -3.94 28.10
N GLY A 251 -7.89 -2.89 28.88
CA GLY A 251 -7.62 -2.95 30.33
C GLY A 251 -8.81 -2.56 31.20
#